data_AF-A0A2V8USH8-F1
#
_entry.id   AF-A0A2V8USH8-F1
#
_cell.length_a   1.000
_cell.length_b   1.000
_cell.length_c   1.000
_cell.angle_alpha   90.00
_cell.angle_beta   90.00
_cell.angle_gamma   90.00
#
_symmetry.space_group_name_H-M   'P 1'
#
loop_
_entity.id
_entity.type
_entity.pdbx_description
1 polymer ?
#
loop_
_entity_poly.entity_id
_entity_poly.type
_entity_poly.pdbx_seq_one_letter_code
_entity_poly.pdbx_strand_id
1 'polypeptide(L)'
;MGTFLSTRREGELAEEIEAHLQLQTEDNVRLGLPPQEARRQALLRLGGIESIKESYRDQRGLPVLSSFVRDVQYAIRGMRKSPAFTAAAVLSLALGIALNCAIFSLANAPVFGSMPYRDPG
;
A
#
# COMPACT_ATOMS: atom_id res chain seq x y z
N MET A 1 -11.50 0.28 -13.03
CA MET A 1 -12.21 1.53 -13.39
C MET A 1 -11.88 2.59 -12.34
N GLY A 2 -10.88 3.44 -12.56
CA GLY A 2 -10.42 4.38 -11.53
C GLY A 2 -9.59 5.56 -12.03
N THR A 3 -9.57 5.83 -13.34
CA THR A 3 -8.68 6.83 -13.97
C THR A 3 -9.34 8.17 -14.27
N PHE A 4 -10.64 8.35 -14.00
CA PHE A 4 -11.36 9.59 -14.32
C PHE A 4 -11.42 10.61 -13.17
N LEU A 5 -11.26 10.18 -11.91
CA LEU A 5 -11.26 11.09 -10.76
C LEU A 5 -9.92 11.80 -10.55
N SER A 6 -8.82 11.21 -11.03
CA SER A 6 -7.47 11.79 -10.95
C SER A 6 -7.34 13.01 -11.84
N THR A 7 -7.79 12.94 -13.10
CA THR A 7 -7.65 14.06 -14.05
C THR A 7 -8.45 15.29 -13.62
N ARG A 8 -9.65 15.12 -13.05
CA ARG A 8 -10.41 16.28 -12.52
C ARG A 8 -9.72 16.92 -11.32
N ARG A 9 -9.23 16.10 -10.36
CA ARG A 9 -8.47 16.60 -9.21
C ARG A 9 -7.16 17.26 -9.61
N GLU A 10 -6.50 16.77 -10.64
CA GLU A 10 -5.29 17.38 -11.19
C GLU A 10 -5.57 18.74 -11.82
N GLY A 11 -6.71 18.89 -12.51
CA GLY A 11 -7.17 20.18 -13.02
C GLY A 11 -7.52 21.18 -11.92
N GLU A 12 -8.31 20.78 -10.93
CA GLU A 12 -8.68 21.63 -9.78
C GLU A 12 -7.43 22.07 -8.99
N LEU A 13 -6.46 21.17 -8.82
CA LEU A 13 -5.19 21.49 -8.14
C LEU A 13 -4.32 22.46 -8.95
N ALA A 14 -4.30 22.31 -10.28
CA ALA A 14 -3.56 23.23 -11.15
C ALA A 14 -4.16 24.65 -11.09
N GLU A 15 -5.49 24.76 -11.09
CA GLU A 15 -6.19 26.04 -10.92
C GLU A 15 -5.91 26.68 -9.55
N GLU A 16 -5.94 25.89 -8.47
CA GLU A 16 -5.63 26.37 -7.12
C GLU A 16 -4.19 26.90 -7.01
N ILE A 17 -3.24 26.19 -7.63
CA ILE A 17 -1.83 26.57 -7.68
C ILE A 17 -1.64 27.87 -8.47
N GLU A 18 -2.30 28.01 -9.62
CA GLU A 18 -2.20 29.21 -10.45
C GLU A 18 -2.81 30.43 -9.75
N ALA A 19 -3.97 30.27 -9.10
CA ALA A 19 -4.60 31.32 -8.30
C ALA A 19 -3.69 31.76 -7.14
N HIS A 20 -3.03 30.82 -6.46
CA HIS A 20 -2.09 31.13 -5.39
C HIS A 20 -0.84 31.87 -5.89
N LEU A 21 -0.34 31.48 -7.07
CA LEU A 21 0.82 32.14 -7.70
C LEU A 21 0.51 33.60 -8.06
N GLN A 22 -0.69 33.87 -8.59
CA GLN A 22 -1.13 35.22 -8.93
C GLN A 22 -1.20 36.11 -7.68
N LEU A 23 -1.83 35.63 -6.61
CA LEU A 23 -1.91 36.36 -5.34
C LEU A 23 -0.52 36.72 -4.78
N GLN A 24 0.41 35.76 -4.74
CA GLN A 24 1.77 36.02 -4.28
C GLN A 24 2.52 37.01 -5.19
N THR A 25 2.28 36.95 -6.49
CA THR A 25 2.89 37.88 -7.46
C THR A 25 2.39 39.29 -7.21
N GLU A 26 1.09 39.48 -7.03
CA GLU A 26 0.49 40.79 -6.75
C GLU A 26 0.97 41.38 -5.42
N ASP A 27 1.07 40.57 -4.36
CA ASP A 27 1.58 41.02 -3.06
C ASP A 27 3.04 41.45 -3.16
N ASN A 28 3.88 40.72 -3.89
CA ASN A 28 5.27 41.11 -4.13
C ASN A 28 5.36 42.41 -4.95
N VAL A 29 4.48 42.60 -5.94
CA VAL A 29 4.40 43.87 -6.68
C VAL A 29 3.98 45.02 -5.75
N ARG A 30 3.03 44.79 -4.84
CA ARG A 30 2.63 45.78 -3.82
C ARG A 30 3.75 46.12 -2.85
N LEU A 31 4.63 45.17 -2.56
CA LEU A 31 5.87 45.37 -1.78
C LEU A 31 6.97 46.09 -2.58
N GLY A 32 6.70 46.49 -3.82
CA GLY A 32 7.61 47.29 -4.66
C GLY A 32 8.53 46.47 -5.55
N LEU A 33 8.35 45.15 -5.64
CA LEU A 33 9.12 44.34 -6.60
C LEU A 33 8.59 44.54 -8.03
N PRO A 34 9.49 44.58 -9.03
CA PRO A 34 9.07 44.59 -10.42
C PRO A 34 8.31 43.30 -10.76
N PRO A 35 7.27 43.34 -11.61
CA PRO A 35 6.34 42.23 -11.82
C PRO A 35 6.99 40.94 -12.32
N GLN A 36 8.09 41.05 -13.08
CA GLN A 36 8.86 39.89 -13.53
C GLN A 36 9.59 39.20 -12.37
N GLU A 37 10.16 39.99 -11.44
CA GLU A 37 10.88 39.48 -10.28
C GLU A 37 9.91 38.92 -9.23
N ALA A 38 8.78 39.61 -9.02
CA ALA A 38 7.69 39.17 -8.16
C ALA A 38 7.17 37.78 -8.55
N ARG A 39 6.95 37.55 -9.86
CA ARG A 39 6.51 36.25 -10.39
C ARG A 39 7.60 35.18 -10.25
N ARG A 40 8.86 35.53 -10.52
CA ARG A 40 10.00 34.62 -10.33
C ARG A 40 10.11 34.15 -8.88
N GLN A 41 9.96 35.07 -7.94
CA GLN A 41 10.05 34.78 -6.51
C GLN A 41 8.88 33.91 -6.02
N ALA A 42 7.66 34.16 -6.51
CA ALA A 42 6.48 33.34 -6.24
C ALA A 42 6.65 31.89 -6.76
N LEU A 43 7.19 31.73 -7.98
CA LEU A 43 7.47 30.41 -8.57
C LEU A 43 8.50 29.61 -7.75
N LEU A 44 9.57 30.27 -7.27
CA LEU A 44 10.59 29.62 -6.44
C LEU A 44 10.03 29.14 -5.09
N ARG A 45 9.15 29.93 -4.46
CA ARG A 45 8.46 29.54 -3.21
C ARG A 45 7.51 28.37 -3.44
N LEU A 46 6.73 28.41 -4.53
CA LEU A 46 5.80 27.34 -4.87
C LEU A 46 6.53 26.01 -5.18
N GLY A 47 7.60 26.06 -5.99
CA GLY A 47 8.39 24.86 -6.33
C GLY A 47 9.05 24.20 -5.11
N GLY A 48 9.47 25.00 -4.12
CA GLY A 48 9.96 24.47 -2.84
C GLY A 48 8.89 23.76 -2.02
N ILE A 49 7.64 24.21 -2.08
CA ILE A 49 6.51 23.61 -1.36
C ILE A 49 5.98 22.37 -2.07
N GLU A 50 5.95 22.36 -3.41
CA GLU A 50 5.47 21.22 -4.20
C GLU A 50 6.41 20.01 -4.08
N SER A 51 7.74 20.23 -4.00
CA SER A 51 8.72 19.16 -3.73
C SER A 51 8.54 18.51 -2.35
N ILE A 52 8.12 19.29 -1.35
CA ILE A 52 7.75 18.77 -0.02
C ILE A 52 6.45 17.96 -0.11
N LYS A 53 5.45 18.42 -0.87
CA LYS A 53 4.23 17.63 -1.14
C LYS A 53 4.49 16.36 -1.94
N GLU A 54 5.42 16.36 -2.89
CA GLU A 54 5.77 15.20 -3.70
C GLU A 54 6.38 14.08 -2.85
N SER A 55 7.20 14.45 -1.86
CA SER A 55 7.71 13.54 -0.82
C SER A 55 6.60 12.92 0.06
N TYR A 56 5.43 13.56 0.13
CA TYR A 56 4.22 13.04 0.77
C TYR A 56 3.26 12.33 -0.20
N ARG A 57 3.32 12.63 -1.51
CA ARG A 57 2.50 11.99 -2.55
C ARG A 57 2.96 10.55 -2.79
N ASP A 58 4.25 10.27 -2.63
CA ASP A 58 4.80 8.91 -2.61
C ASP A 58 4.28 8.06 -1.42
N GLN A 59 3.77 8.72 -0.37
CA GLN A 59 3.16 8.05 0.78
C GLN A 59 1.65 7.79 0.62
N ARG A 60 0.97 8.30 -0.42
CA ARG A 60 -0.46 7.98 -0.64
C ARG A 60 -0.69 6.68 -1.43
N GLY A 61 0.35 6.10 -2.01
CA GLY A 61 0.31 4.80 -2.68
C GLY A 61 0.64 3.65 -1.72
N LEU A 62 -0.33 3.24 -0.89
CA LEU A 62 -0.25 2.00 -0.08
C LEU A 62 1.07 1.82 0.73
N PRO A 63 1.55 2.81 1.51
CA PRO A 63 2.79 2.71 2.29
C PRO A 63 2.77 1.56 3.30
N VAL A 64 1.58 1.18 3.77
CA VAL A 64 1.40 -0.01 4.62
C VAL A 64 1.70 -1.29 3.88
N LEU A 65 1.18 -1.49 2.67
CA LEU A 65 1.35 -2.73 1.91
C LEU A 65 2.77 -2.85 1.35
N SER A 66 3.34 -1.75 0.86
CA SER A 66 4.72 -1.72 0.38
C SER A 66 5.73 -1.91 1.51
N SER A 67 5.51 -1.32 2.69
CA SER A 67 6.32 -1.60 3.88
C SER A 67 6.16 -3.05 4.34
N PHE A 68 4.93 -3.59 4.35
CA PHE A 68 4.69 -4.98 4.75
C PHE A 68 5.39 -5.97 3.81
N VAL A 69 5.29 -5.77 2.49
CA VAL A 69 5.96 -6.62 1.49
C VAL A 69 7.46 -6.53 1.63
N ARG A 70 8.00 -5.33 1.90
CA ARG A 70 9.43 -5.11 2.09
C ARG A 70 9.91 -5.82 3.36
N ASP A 71 9.23 -5.67 4.48
CA ASP A 71 9.55 -6.36 5.73
C ASP A 71 9.48 -7.89 5.59
N VAL A 72 8.45 -8.40 4.91
CA VAL A 72 8.32 -9.83 4.60
C VAL A 72 9.47 -10.32 3.71
N GLN A 73 9.86 -9.56 2.67
CA GLN A 73 11.00 -9.90 1.84
C GLN A 73 12.33 -9.89 2.61
N TYR A 74 12.52 -8.91 3.51
CA TYR A 74 13.69 -8.86 4.39
C TYR A 74 13.72 -10.03 5.37
N ALA A 75 12.59 -10.37 5.98
CA ALA A 75 12.45 -11.53 6.87
C ALA A 75 12.74 -12.85 6.13
N ILE A 76 12.18 -13.03 4.93
CA ILE A 76 12.44 -14.20 4.07
C ILE A 76 13.92 -14.27 3.68
N ARG A 77 14.56 -13.14 3.36
CA ARG A 77 15.99 -13.11 3.01
C ARG A 77 16.89 -13.42 4.22
N GLY A 78 16.49 -12.98 5.42
CA GLY A 78 17.13 -13.36 6.68
C GLY A 78 17.00 -14.87 6.96
N MET A 79 15.80 -15.42 6.77
CA MET A 79 15.49 -16.85 6.90
C MET A 79 16.28 -17.73 5.92
N ARG A 80 16.56 -17.26 4.70
CA ARG A 80 17.41 -17.97 3.73
C ARG A 80 18.90 -17.98 4.12
N LYS A 81 19.33 -17.05 4.98
CA LYS A 81 20.71 -17.00 5.50
C LYS A 81 20.94 -18.01 6.65
N SER A 82 19.87 -18.48 7.29
CA SER A 82 19.88 -19.49 8.36
C SER A 82 18.91 -20.65 8.06
N PRO A 83 19.26 -21.55 7.11
CA PRO A 83 18.36 -22.60 6.60
C PRO A 83 17.84 -23.57 7.69
N ALA A 84 18.57 -23.76 8.79
CA ALA A 84 18.16 -24.62 9.89
C ALA A 84 16.90 -24.12 10.62
N PHE A 85 16.78 -22.81 10.86
CA PHE A 85 15.60 -22.22 11.50
C PHE A 85 14.37 -22.32 10.60
N THR A 86 14.55 -22.04 9.31
CA THR A 86 13.49 -22.16 8.30
C THR A 86 12.99 -23.60 8.19
N ALA A 87 13.88 -24.58 8.19
CA ALA A 87 13.50 -26.00 8.16
C ALA A 87 12.70 -26.40 9.41
N ALA A 88 13.15 -26.00 10.61
CA ALA A 88 12.41 -26.25 11.84
C ALA A 88 11.02 -25.59 11.86
N ALA A 89 10.92 -24.34 11.38
CA ALA A 89 9.66 -23.62 11.26
C ALA A 89 8.69 -24.28 10.27
N VAL A 90 9.18 -24.68 9.09
CA VAL A 90 8.38 -25.40 8.07
C VAL A 90 7.92 -26.76 8.58
N LEU A 91 8.80 -27.53 9.25
CA LEU A 91 8.42 -28.82 9.84
C LEU A 91 7.37 -28.64 10.94
N SER A 92 7.52 -27.64 11.81
CA SER A 92 6.55 -27.34 12.86
C SER A 92 5.18 -26.94 12.28
N LEU A 93 5.17 -26.06 11.26
CA LEU A 93 3.95 -25.68 10.54
C LEU A 93 3.31 -26.87 9.84
N ALA A 94 4.09 -27.68 9.13
CA ALA A 94 3.60 -28.86 8.44
C ALA A 94 3.00 -29.87 9.42
N LEU A 95 3.64 -30.11 10.56
CA LEU A 95 3.12 -30.98 11.61
C LEU A 95 1.82 -30.44 12.21
N GLY A 96 1.75 -29.14 12.51
CA GLY A 96 0.52 -28.52 13.02
C GLY A 96 -0.64 -28.61 12.02
N ILE A 97 -0.38 -28.34 10.74
CA ILE A 97 -1.39 -28.46 9.67
C ILE A 97 -1.82 -29.91 9.52
N ALA A 98 -0.87 -30.85 9.44
CA ALA A 98 -1.15 -32.27 9.28
C ALA A 98 -1.94 -32.84 10.46
N LEU A 99 -1.66 -32.40 11.69
CA LEU A 99 -2.40 -32.81 12.88
C LEU A 99 -3.85 -32.31 12.84
N ASN A 100 -4.06 -31.03 12.52
CA ASN A 100 -5.41 -30.48 12.37
C ASN A 100 -6.18 -31.15 11.23
N CYS A 101 -5.52 -31.39 10.08
CA CYS A 101 -6.10 -32.13 8.97
C CYS A 101 -6.43 -33.59 9.35
N ALA A 102 -5.58 -34.27 10.13
CA ALA A 102 -5.83 -35.64 10.58
C ALA A 102 -7.02 -35.72 11.54
N ILE A 103 -7.13 -34.77 12.49
CA ILE A 103 -8.27 -34.68 13.39
C ILE A 103 -9.56 -34.43 12.60
N PHE A 104 -9.53 -33.49 11.64
CA PHE A 104 -10.70 -33.22 10.80
C PHE A 104 -11.04 -34.40 9.89
N SER A 105 -10.04 -35.05 9.30
CA SER A 105 -10.20 -36.25 8.47
C SER A 105 -10.79 -37.41 9.29
N LEU A 106 -10.42 -37.55 10.56
CA LEU A 106 -10.98 -38.56 11.45
C LEU A 106 -12.39 -38.20 11.95
N ALA A 107 -12.63 -36.92 12.26
CA ALA A 107 -13.95 -36.43 12.67
C ALA A 107 -14.97 -36.48 11.52
N ASN A 108 -14.50 -36.30 10.29
CA ASN A 108 -15.30 -36.32 9.08
C ASN A 108 -15.10 -37.63 8.29
N ALA A 109 -14.40 -38.61 8.87
CA ALA A 109 -14.31 -39.93 8.31
C ALA A 109 -15.74 -40.49 8.32
N PRO A 110 -16.34 -40.78 7.16
CA PRO A 110 -17.57 -41.55 7.16
C PRO A 110 -17.22 -42.86 7.87
N VAL A 111 -17.84 -43.08 9.02
CA VAL A 111 -17.94 -44.38 9.67
C VAL A 111 -18.65 -45.29 8.66
N PHE A 112 -17.93 -45.78 7.66
CA PHE A 112 -18.41 -46.79 6.72
C PHE A 112 -18.44 -48.12 7.47
N GLY A 113 -19.45 -48.20 8.34
CA GLY A 113 -19.76 -49.30 9.23
C GLY A 113 -21.19 -49.21 9.75
N SER A 114 -22.12 -48.63 8.99
CA SER A 114 -23.57 -48.76 9.15
C SER A 114 -24.21 -48.23 7.86
N MET A 115 -25.00 -48.93 7.07
CA MET A 115 -25.82 -50.10 7.30
C MET A 115 -26.22 -50.61 5.90
N PRO A 116 -26.16 -51.91 5.57
CA PRO A 116 -26.80 -52.39 4.35
C PRO A 116 -28.29 -52.07 4.45
N TYR A 117 -28.75 -51.15 3.61
CA TYR A 117 -30.16 -50.85 3.43
C TYR A 117 -30.82 -52.13 2.89
N ARG A 118 -31.42 -52.92 3.80
CA ARG A 118 -32.30 -54.00 3.44
C ARG A 118 -33.60 -53.36 2.98
N ASP A 119 -33.83 -53.38 1.66
CA ASP A 119 -35.13 -53.17 1.06
C ASP A 119 -36.17 -54.08 1.76
N PRO A 120 -37.26 -53.53 2.29
CA PRO A 120 -38.45 -54.32 2.57
C PRO A 120 -39.27 -54.44 1.28
N GLY A 121 -39.51 -55.68 0.87
CA GLY A 121 -40.56 -55.99 -0.12
C GLY A 121 -41.95 -55.71 0.42
#